data_AF-A0A329SGU8-F1
#
_entry.id   AF-A0A329SGU8-F1
#
_cell.length_a   1.000
_cell.length_b   1.000
_cell.length_c   1.000
_cell.angle_alpha   90.00
_cell.angle_beta   90.00
_cell.angle_gamma   90.00
#
_symmetry.space_group_name_H-M   'P 1'
#
loop_
_entity.id
_entity.type
_entity.pdbx_description
1 polymer ?
#
loop_
_entity_poly.entity_id
_entity_poly.type
_entity_poly.pdbx_seq_one_letter_code
_entity_poly.pdbx_strand_id
1 'polypeptide(L)'
;MSSAQRASSGAKSKVPRADAATRSNQLRPVVGARTAAAMFANARARSDLHRKTNVTTLSRAMAKLGIELSRDEYPLSRPGVDGPEFLLNTPLQHAYSEYARRSRISLQAFVELVRDQTASDYRPNKNLVPEALNELCKDYKHLKHLQKIVREGVEVRLKERLPQ
;
A
#
# COMPACT_ATOMS: atom_id res chain seq x y z
N MET A 1 -76.32 -16.45 37.65
CA MET A 1 -75.50 -17.64 37.39
C MET A 1 -74.81 -17.48 36.05
N SER A 2 -73.54 -17.90 35.99
CA SER A 2 -72.72 -18.17 34.81
C SER A 2 -72.17 -17.00 33.99
N SER A 3 -70.92 -16.68 34.35
CA SER A 3 -69.86 -16.11 33.54
C SER A 3 -69.77 -16.68 32.12
N ALA A 4 -69.55 -15.83 31.14
CA ALA A 4 -68.89 -16.21 29.89
C ALA A 4 -67.83 -15.15 29.55
N GLN A 5 -66.57 -15.53 29.75
CA GLN A 5 -65.38 -14.75 29.47
C GLN A 5 -65.30 -14.39 27.98
N ARG A 6 -65.24 -13.09 27.68
CA ARG A 6 -64.76 -12.59 26.39
C ARG A 6 -63.24 -12.73 26.36
N ALA A 7 -62.74 -13.75 25.67
CA ALA A 7 -61.33 -13.84 25.30
C ALA A 7 -61.06 -12.83 24.17
N SER A 8 -60.43 -11.70 24.51
CA SER A 8 -59.87 -10.80 23.50
C SER A 8 -58.63 -11.46 22.89
N SER A 9 -58.73 -11.91 21.63
CA SER A 9 -57.56 -12.36 20.89
C SER A 9 -56.67 -11.14 20.59
N GLY A 10 -55.58 -11.02 21.35
CA GLY A 10 -54.52 -10.09 21.04
C GLY A 10 -53.93 -10.45 19.68
N ALA A 11 -54.23 -9.65 18.66
CA ALA A 11 -53.58 -9.70 17.37
C ALA A 11 -52.08 -9.43 17.56
N LYS A 12 -51.28 -10.49 17.68
CA LYS A 12 -49.83 -10.40 17.54
C LYS A 12 -49.55 -9.97 16.10
N SER A 13 -49.23 -8.70 15.91
CA SER A 13 -48.66 -8.18 14.67
C SER A 13 -47.40 -8.97 14.35
N LYS A 14 -47.55 -9.95 13.47
CA LYS A 14 -46.47 -10.80 12.99
C LYS A 14 -45.77 -9.99 11.91
N VAL A 15 -44.79 -9.18 12.31
CA VAL A 15 -43.86 -8.54 11.37
C VAL A 15 -43.29 -9.67 10.51
N PRO A 16 -43.49 -9.68 9.17
CA PRO A 16 -42.89 -10.69 8.32
C PRO A 16 -41.38 -10.54 8.46
N ARG A 17 -40.75 -11.58 8.99
CA ARG A 17 -39.30 -11.74 9.00
C ARG A 17 -38.90 -11.74 7.53
N ALA A 18 -38.29 -10.65 7.07
CA ALA A 18 -37.82 -10.53 5.70
C ALA A 18 -37.03 -11.79 5.35
N ASP A 19 -37.53 -12.53 4.37
CA ASP A 19 -36.93 -13.77 3.90
C ASP A 19 -35.46 -13.52 3.60
N ALA A 20 -34.61 -14.22 4.33
CA ALA A 20 -33.17 -14.31 4.07
C ALA A 20 -32.91 -15.19 2.84
N ALA A 21 -33.61 -14.91 1.74
CA ALA A 21 -33.48 -15.61 0.48
C ALA A 21 -33.01 -14.64 -0.60
N THR A 22 -31.85 -14.95 -1.15
CA THR A 22 -31.29 -14.36 -2.38
C THR A 22 -30.51 -13.06 -2.21
N ARG A 23 -29.47 -13.07 -1.36
CA ARG A 23 -28.25 -12.33 -1.78
C ARG A 23 -27.74 -13.06 -3.02
N SER A 24 -27.98 -12.49 -4.20
CA SER A 24 -27.41 -13.01 -5.43
C SER A 24 -25.91 -13.15 -5.19
N ASN A 25 -25.40 -14.38 -5.27
CA ASN A 25 -23.98 -14.64 -5.32
C ASN A 25 -23.49 -14.19 -6.70
N GLN A 26 -23.60 -12.89 -6.99
CA GLN A 26 -23.02 -12.27 -8.17
C GLN A 26 -21.53 -12.30 -7.95
N LEU A 27 -20.92 -13.42 -8.32
CA LEU A 27 -19.50 -13.50 -8.59
C LEU A 27 -19.17 -12.31 -9.47
N ARG A 28 -18.15 -11.53 -9.09
CA ARG A 28 -17.71 -10.39 -9.89
C ARG A 28 -17.53 -10.86 -11.34
N PRO A 29 -17.98 -10.08 -12.34
CA PRO A 29 -17.77 -10.43 -13.73
C PRO A 29 -16.29 -10.77 -13.94
N VAL A 30 -15.99 -11.99 -14.37
CA VAL A 30 -14.63 -12.36 -14.73
C VAL A 30 -14.28 -11.50 -15.93
N VAL A 31 -13.24 -10.67 -15.76
CA VAL A 31 -12.74 -9.82 -16.83
C VAL A 31 -12.32 -10.72 -17.99
N GLY A 32 -12.95 -10.58 -19.14
CA GLY A 32 -12.61 -11.38 -20.32
C GLY A 32 -11.13 -11.21 -20.68
N ALA A 33 -10.49 -12.24 -21.24
CA ALA A 33 -9.04 -12.26 -21.48
C ALA A 33 -8.52 -11.03 -22.26
N ARG A 34 -9.31 -10.53 -23.23
CA ARG A 34 -8.97 -9.29 -23.98
C ARG A 34 -8.95 -8.06 -23.08
N THR A 35 -9.95 -7.90 -22.23
CA THR A 35 -10.03 -6.79 -21.28
C THR A 35 -8.90 -6.89 -20.24
N ALA A 36 -8.59 -8.10 -19.76
CA ALA A 36 -7.48 -8.31 -18.84
C ALA A 36 -6.12 -7.96 -19.47
N ALA A 37 -5.89 -8.36 -20.73
CA ALA A 37 -4.69 -8.01 -21.48
C ALA A 37 -4.57 -6.49 -21.71
N ALA A 38 -5.67 -5.83 -22.07
CA ALA A 38 -5.70 -4.37 -22.24
C ALA A 38 -5.43 -3.64 -20.91
N MET A 39 -6.00 -4.11 -19.80
CA MET A 39 -5.72 -3.58 -18.46
C MET A 39 -4.24 -3.76 -18.09
N PHE A 40 -3.65 -4.91 -18.39
CA PHE A 40 -2.23 -5.17 -18.14
C PHE A 40 -1.32 -4.25 -18.97
N ALA A 41 -1.61 -4.10 -20.27
CA ALA A 41 -0.89 -3.19 -21.15
C ALA A 41 -0.96 -1.74 -20.66
N ASN A 42 -2.15 -1.28 -20.25
CA ASN A 42 -2.34 0.05 -19.67
C ASN A 42 -1.59 0.21 -18.35
N ALA A 43 -1.61 -0.79 -17.47
CA ALA A 43 -0.86 -0.77 -16.22
C ALA A 43 0.64 -0.67 -16.46
N ARG A 44 1.17 -1.42 -17.44
CA ARG A 44 2.58 -1.35 -17.85
C ARG A 44 2.94 0.02 -18.42
N ALA A 45 2.14 0.55 -19.35
CA ALA A 45 2.38 1.87 -19.93
C ALA A 45 2.40 2.99 -18.86
N ARG A 46 1.48 2.93 -17.89
CA ARG A 46 1.48 3.85 -16.75
C ARG A 46 2.72 3.67 -15.88
N SER A 47 3.09 2.44 -15.57
CA SER A 47 4.30 2.13 -14.79
C SER A 47 5.55 2.69 -15.46
N ASP A 48 5.68 2.52 -16.77
CA ASP A 48 6.83 3.04 -17.54
C ASP A 48 6.86 4.57 -17.56
N LEU A 49 5.70 5.21 -17.72
CA LEU A 49 5.59 6.66 -17.65
C LEU A 49 5.99 7.19 -16.26
N HIS A 50 5.46 6.59 -15.19
CA HIS A 50 5.82 6.95 -13.82
C HIS A 50 7.32 6.77 -13.57
N ARG A 51 7.92 5.67 -14.03
CA ARG A 51 9.36 5.44 -13.93
C ARG A 51 10.17 6.56 -14.60
N LYS A 52 9.80 6.95 -15.82
CA LYS A 52 10.49 8.02 -16.57
C LYS A 52 10.38 9.38 -15.88
N THR A 53 9.17 9.72 -15.42
CA THR A 53 8.93 10.97 -14.68
C THR A 53 9.72 11.00 -13.39
N ASN A 54 9.67 9.93 -12.60
CA ASN A 54 10.40 9.81 -11.34
C ASN A 54 11.92 9.97 -11.52
N VAL A 55 12.53 9.24 -12.48
CA VAL A 55 13.96 9.37 -12.80
C VAL A 55 14.32 10.81 -13.16
N THR A 56 13.46 11.52 -13.89
CA THR A 56 13.66 12.93 -14.25
C THR A 56 13.62 13.84 -13.02
N THR A 57 12.64 13.64 -12.14
CA THR A 57 12.51 14.39 -10.88
C THR A 57 13.70 14.16 -9.95
N LEU A 58 14.10 12.91 -9.73
CA LEU A 58 15.26 12.53 -8.94
C LEU A 58 16.56 13.11 -9.51
N SER A 59 16.78 12.97 -10.83
CA SER A 59 17.96 13.53 -11.50
C SER A 59 18.08 15.03 -11.26
N ARG A 60 16.96 15.76 -11.37
CA ARG A 60 16.93 17.21 -11.13
C ARG A 60 17.21 17.54 -9.67
N ALA A 61 16.67 16.78 -8.72
CA ALA A 61 16.92 17.00 -7.29
C ALA A 61 18.39 16.74 -6.92
N MET A 62 18.99 15.68 -7.46
CA MET A 62 20.38 15.30 -7.24
C MET A 62 21.37 16.25 -7.89
N ALA A 63 21.06 16.73 -9.10
CA ALA A 63 21.90 17.70 -9.81
C ALA A 63 22.10 19.00 -9.01
N LYS A 64 21.10 19.44 -8.22
CA LYS A 64 21.23 20.61 -7.32
C LYS A 64 22.34 20.45 -6.27
N LEU A 65 22.74 19.21 -5.97
CA LEU A 65 23.78 18.88 -4.99
C LEU A 65 25.05 18.33 -5.67
N GLY A 66 25.17 18.47 -7.00
CA GLY A 66 26.29 17.97 -7.78
C GLY A 66 26.39 16.44 -7.77
N ILE A 67 25.26 15.74 -7.67
CA ILE A 67 25.19 14.29 -7.74
C ILE A 67 24.59 13.92 -9.11
N GLU A 68 25.32 13.09 -9.85
CA GLU A 68 24.84 12.55 -11.12
C GLU A 68 24.16 11.20 -10.89
N LEU A 69 22.98 11.05 -11.48
CA LEU A 69 22.23 9.80 -11.46
C LEU A 69 22.49 9.07 -12.79
N SER A 70 23.10 7.88 -12.75
CA SER A 70 23.24 7.04 -13.94
C SER A 70 21.86 6.77 -14.55
N ARG A 71 21.72 7.14 -15.83
CA ARG A 71 20.49 6.92 -16.61
C ARG A 71 20.50 5.58 -17.35
N ASP A 72 21.64 4.92 -17.39
CA ASP A 72 21.82 3.65 -18.07
C ASP A 72 21.07 2.53 -17.35
N GLU A 73 20.51 1.60 -18.12
CA GLU A 73 19.89 0.39 -17.57
C GLU A 73 20.97 -0.49 -16.94
N TYR A 74 20.97 -0.54 -15.61
CA TYR A 74 21.82 -1.46 -14.85
C TYR A 74 21.26 -2.89 -14.98
N PRO A 75 22.11 -3.89 -15.26
CA PRO A 75 21.66 -5.26 -15.46
C PRO A 75 20.99 -5.80 -14.19
N LEU A 76 19.80 -6.39 -14.34
CA LEU A 76 19.07 -7.02 -13.24
C LEU A 76 19.79 -8.27 -12.72
N SER A 77 20.47 -9.00 -13.60
CA SER A 77 21.16 -10.24 -13.27
C SER A 77 22.33 -10.51 -14.19
N ARG A 78 23.25 -11.36 -13.75
CA ARG A 78 24.28 -11.99 -14.59
C ARG A 78 24.17 -13.52 -14.55
N PRO A 79 24.67 -14.23 -15.56
CA PRO A 79 24.78 -15.69 -15.49
C PRO A 79 25.66 -16.11 -14.30
N GLY A 80 25.15 -17.00 -13.46
CA GLY A 80 25.88 -17.63 -12.36
C GLY A 80 25.92 -19.14 -12.54
N VAL A 81 26.77 -19.80 -11.74
CA VAL A 81 27.02 -21.26 -11.82
C VAL A 81 25.75 -22.07 -11.54
N ASP A 82 24.92 -21.61 -10.60
CA ASP A 82 23.69 -22.30 -10.16
C ASP A 82 22.40 -21.63 -10.68
N GLY A 83 22.52 -20.68 -11.62
CA GLY A 83 21.41 -19.87 -12.12
C GLY A 83 21.72 -18.37 -12.17
N PRO A 84 20.74 -17.51 -12.54
CA PRO A 84 20.95 -16.08 -12.63
C PRO A 84 21.23 -15.48 -11.24
N GLU A 85 22.37 -14.80 -11.13
CA GLU A 85 22.72 -14.01 -9.95
C GLU A 85 22.13 -12.61 -10.11
N PHE A 86 21.22 -12.24 -9.21
CA PHE A 86 20.61 -10.92 -9.19
C PHE A 86 21.57 -9.87 -8.67
N LEU A 87 21.69 -8.76 -9.37
CA LEU A 87 22.67 -7.72 -9.07
C LEU A 87 22.00 -6.53 -8.38
N LEU A 88 22.65 -6.04 -7.32
CA LEU A 88 22.30 -4.76 -6.72
C LEU A 88 22.82 -3.63 -7.59
N ASN A 89 21.98 -2.64 -7.89
CA ASN A 89 22.40 -1.42 -8.57
C ASN A 89 23.21 -0.53 -7.60
N THR A 90 24.48 -0.89 -7.40
CA THR A 90 25.41 -0.17 -6.52
C THR A 90 25.60 1.30 -6.91
N PRO A 91 25.68 1.68 -8.20
CA PRO A 91 25.73 3.09 -8.60
C PRO A 91 24.51 3.88 -8.10
N LEU A 92 23.30 3.33 -8.27
CA LEU A 92 22.07 3.96 -7.80
C LEU A 92 22.04 4.06 -6.26
N GLN A 93 22.44 2.99 -5.57
CA GLN A 93 22.53 2.98 -4.10
C GLN A 93 23.50 4.05 -3.59
N HIS A 94 24.64 4.22 -4.24
CA HIS A 94 25.64 5.23 -3.89
C HIS A 94 25.07 6.64 -4.10
N ALA A 95 24.45 6.92 -5.25
CA ALA A 95 23.82 8.21 -5.52
C ALA A 95 22.73 8.56 -4.50
N TYR A 96 21.93 7.57 -4.09
CA TYR A 96 20.90 7.72 -3.06
C TYR A 96 21.50 8.05 -1.69
N SER A 97 22.55 7.32 -1.31
CA SER A 97 23.27 7.54 -0.05
C SER A 97 23.89 8.94 0.00
N GLU A 98 24.56 9.35 -1.08
CA GLU A 98 25.15 10.68 -1.21
C GLU A 98 24.09 11.78 -1.15
N TYR A 99 22.95 11.57 -1.80
CA TYR A 99 21.86 12.54 -1.79
C TYR A 99 21.29 12.72 -0.38
N ALA A 100 20.99 11.62 0.32
CA ALA A 100 20.49 11.68 1.69
C ALA A 100 21.49 12.40 2.62
N ARG A 101 22.79 12.11 2.47
CA ARG A 101 23.86 12.72 3.26
C ARG A 101 24.01 14.22 3.01
N ARG A 102 24.03 14.66 1.73
CA ARG A 102 24.24 16.07 1.35
C ARG A 102 22.99 16.93 1.57
N SER A 103 21.80 16.39 1.32
CA SER A 103 20.54 17.13 1.48
C SER A 103 20.08 17.23 2.92
N ARG A 104 20.52 16.31 3.80
CA ARG A 104 20.00 16.16 5.17
C ARG A 104 18.47 16.00 5.21
N ILE A 105 17.89 15.49 4.12
CA ILE A 105 16.45 15.22 4.01
C ILE A 105 16.01 14.18 5.04
N SER A 106 14.77 14.28 5.54
CA SER A 106 14.21 13.24 6.39
C SER A 106 14.02 11.94 5.59
N LEU A 107 14.04 10.79 6.28
CA LEU A 107 13.79 9.50 5.63
C LEU A 107 12.43 9.48 4.94
N GLN A 108 11.41 10.09 5.55
CA GLN A 108 10.08 10.20 4.96
C GLN A 108 10.12 10.95 3.62
N ALA A 109 10.67 12.17 3.61
CA ALA A 109 10.71 13.00 2.41
C ALA A 109 11.62 12.38 1.33
N PHE A 110 12.68 11.64 1.73
CA PHE A 110 13.49 10.86 0.81
C PHE A 110 12.69 9.74 0.14
N VAL A 111 11.94 8.96 0.92
CA VAL A 111 11.11 7.87 0.40
C VAL A 111 10.01 8.42 -0.50
N GLU A 112 9.39 9.54 -0.14
CA GLU A 112 8.38 10.21 -0.96
C GLU A 112 8.99 10.66 -2.31
N LEU A 113 10.17 11.27 -2.29
CA LEU A 113 10.91 11.65 -3.50
C LEU A 113 11.23 10.44 -4.39
N VAL A 114 11.78 9.37 -3.82
CA VAL A 114 12.15 8.14 -4.57
C VAL A 114 10.92 7.45 -5.16
N ARG A 115 9.74 7.62 -4.56
CA ARG A 115 8.48 7.02 -5.04
C ARG A 115 7.72 7.93 -6.00
N ASP A 116 8.19 9.16 -6.24
CA ASP A 116 7.41 10.22 -6.89
C ASP A 116 6.03 10.39 -6.23
N GLN A 117 6.03 10.29 -4.90
CA GLN A 117 4.82 10.36 -4.08
C GLN A 117 4.46 11.83 -3.86
N THR A 118 3.22 12.17 -4.18
CA THR A 118 2.69 13.52 -3.98
C THR A 118 1.61 13.50 -2.92
N ALA A 119 1.22 14.67 -2.40
CA ALA A 119 0.12 14.76 -1.43
C ALA A 119 -1.22 14.19 -1.98
N SER A 120 -1.41 14.22 -3.31
CA SER A 120 -2.59 13.65 -3.98
C SER A 120 -2.48 12.15 -4.29
N ASP A 121 -1.29 11.56 -4.20
CA ASP A 121 -1.01 10.14 -4.44
C ASP A 121 -0.23 9.54 -3.26
N TYR A 122 -0.77 9.69 -2.04
CA TYR A 122 -0.10 9.17 -0.85
C TYR A 122 -0.24 7.63 -0.79
N ARG A 123 0.88 6.93 -0.97
CA ARG A 123 1.03 5.47 -0.93
C ARG A 123 1.74 5.05 0.36
N PRO A 124 1.02 4.80 1.47
CA PRO A 124 1.64 4.40 2.73
C PRO A 124 2.47 3.12 2.55
N ASN A 125 3.58 3.01 3.30
CA ASN A 125 4.55 1.91 3.21
C ASN A 125 3.93 0.51 3.37
N LYS A 126 2.72 0.43 3.94
CA LYS A 126 1.83 -0.72 3.87
C LYS A 126 0.45 -0.18 3.49
N ASN A 127 -0.29 -0.85 2.59
CA ASN A 127 -1.69 -0.56 2.22
C ASN A 127 -2.68 -0.79 3.39
N LEU A 128 -2.25 -0.49 4.61
CA LEU A 128 -3.03 -0.65 5.82
C LEU A 128 -3.84 0.63 5.99
N VAL A 129 -5.13 0.51 5.69
CA VAL A 129 -6.12 1.57 5.94
C VAL A 129 -6.42 1.55 7.43
N PRO A 130 -6.12 2.62 8.19
CA PRO A 130 -6.37 2.67 9.64
C PRO A 130 -7.82 2.32 10.01
N GLU A 131 -8.77 2.77 9.21
CA GLU A 131 -10.20 2.52 9.38
C GLU A 131 -10.53 1.03 9.21
N ALA A 132 -9.95 0.36 8.22
CA ALA A 132 -10.13 -1.07 8.02
C ALA A 132 -9.52 -1.88 9.17
N LEU A 133 -8.40 -1.43 9.73
CA LEU A 133 -7.78 -2.07 10.89
C LEU A 133 -8.62 -1.93 12.16
N ASN A 134 -9.34 -0.83 12.34
CA ASN A 134 -10.23 -0.67 13.49
C ASN A 134 -11.32 -1.73 13.52
N GLU A 135 -11.91 -2.03 12.37
CA GLU A 135 -12.97 -3.02 12.26
C GLU A 135 -12.43 -4.45 12.31
N LEU A 136 -11.39 -4.75 11.52
CA LEU A 136 -10.86 -6.11 11.40
C LEU A 136 -10.05 -6.56 12.62
N CYS A 137 -9.48 -5.62 13.38
CA CYS A 137 -8.61 -5.91 14.52
C CYS A 137 -9.15 -5.32 15.83
N LYS A 138 -10.45 -5.07 15.95
CA LYS A 138 -11.07 -4.46 17.14
C LYS A 138 -10.71 -5.13 18.47
N ASP A 139 -10.57 -6.45 18.47
CA ASP A 139 -10.24 -7.26 19.66
C ASP A 139 -8.74 -7.57 19.78
N TYR A 140 -7.92 -7.03 18.89
CA TYR A 140 -6.48 -7.24 18.92
C TYR A 140 -5.84 -6.41 20.05
N LYS A 141 -5.24 -7.10 21.03
CA LYS A 141 -4.59 -6.50 22.22
C LYS A 141 -3.63 -5.34 21.90
N HIS A 142 -2.98 -5.37 20.74
CA HIS A 142 -2.00 -4.37 20.33
C HIS A 142 -2.49 -3.43 19.22
N LEU A 143 -3.81 -3.30 19.00
CA LEU A 143 -4.39 -2.43 17.97
C LEU A 143 -3.82 -1.01 18.00
N LYS A 144 -3.66 -0.40 19.17
CA LYS A 144 -3.07 0.94 19.32
C LYS A 144 -1.63 1.02 18.78
N HIS A 145 -0.82 -0.01 19.03
CA HIS A 145 0.55 -0.07 18.52
C HIS A 145 0.56 -0.28 17.00
N LEU A 146 -0.34 -1.14 16.50
CA LEU A 146 -0.50 -1.36 15.07
C LEU A 146 -0.93 -0.08 14.34
N GLN A 147 -1.86 0.68 14.90
CA GLN A 147 -2.26 2.00 14.38
C GLN A 147 -1.09 2.98 14.35
N LYS A 148 -0.28 3.04 15.42
CA LYS A 148 0.93 3.88 15.45
C LYS A 148 1.89 3.49 14.31
N ILE A 149 2.14 2.20 14.14
CA ILE A 149 3.01 1.68 13.07
C ILE A 149 2.48 2.04 11.68
N VAL A 150 1.16 2.02 11.48
CA VAL A 150 0.55 2.37 10.19
C VAL A 150 0.65 3.85 9.88
N ARG A 151 0.45 4.71 10.88
CA ARG A 151 0.50 6.17 10.71
C ARG A 151 1.93 6.69 10.61
N GLU A 152 2.83 6.16 11.42
CA GLU A 152 4.15 6.75 11.67
C GLU A 152 5.30 5.85 11.18
N GLY A 153 5.03 4.59 10.81
CA GLY A 153 6.05 3.60 10.54
C GLY A 153 6.55 2.89 11.80
N VAL A 154 7.49 1.95 11.63
CA VAL A 154 8.10 1.24 12.76
C VAL A 154 9.23 2.09 13.32
N GLU A 155 9.07 2.55 14.56
CA GLU A 155 10.12 3.20 15.32
C GLU A 155 11.02 2.13 15.96
N VAL A 156 12.26 2.03 15.49
CA VAL A 156 13.24 1.07 16.04
C VAL A 156 13.98 1.74 17.20
N ARG A 157 13.76 1.25 18.42
CA ARG A 157 14.60 1.61 19.57
C ARG A 157 15.85 0.75 19.56
N LEU A 158 16.96 1.34 19.16
CA LEU A 158 18.26 0.67 19.22
C LEU A 158 18.67 0.47 20.68
N LYS A 159 19.11 -0.75 21.02
CA LYS A 159 19.61 -1.08 22.37
C LYS A 159 20.95 -0.41 22.66
N GLU A 160 21.72 -0.14 21.61
CA GLU A 160 23.04 0.48 21.69
C GLU A 160 23.09 1.66 20.70
N ARG A 161 23.96 2.64 20.97
CA ARG A 161 24.15 3.76 20.05
C ARG A 161 24.82 3.27 18.77
N LEU A 162 24.44 3.86 17.65
CA LEU A 162 25.13 3.61 16.38
C LEU A 162 26.59 4.03 16.50
N PRO A 163 27.54 3.27 15.90
CA PRO A 163 28.93 3.69 15.79
C PRO A 163 29.01 5.09 15.16
N GLN A 164 29.92 5.93 15.69
CA GLN A 164 30.20 7.26 15.16
C GLN A 164 31.09 7.18 13.92
#